data_AF-A0A8T5TKT4-F1
#
_entry.id   AF-A0A8T5TKT4-F1
#
_cell.length_a   1.000
_cell.length_b   1.000
_cell.length_c   1.000
_cell.angle_alpha   90.00
_cell.angle_beta   90.00
_cell.angle_gamma   90.00
#
_symmetry.space_group_name_H-M   'P 1'
#
loop_
_entity.id
_entity.type
_entity.pdbx_description
1 polymer ?
#
loop_
_entity_poly.entity_id
_entity_poly.type
_entity_poly.pdbx_seq_one_letter_code
_entity_poly.pdbx_strand_id
1 'polypeptide(L)'
;MEFLDFIKKYKVLGLASAFIIGLAINALILSLSQDIITPIIGIFIPGFENIAGLKLGVFGIGNFIAAAINFIIIALIIFLIVKFASRIGLD
;
A
#
# COMPACT_ATOMS: atom_id res chain seq x y z
N MET A 1 11.25 33.66 16.68
CA MET A 1 10.62 32.82 17.73
C MET A 1 9.16 32.49 17.40
N GLU A 2 8.48 33.22 16.52
CA GLU A 2 7.08 32.99 16.12
C GLU A 2 6.79 31.61 15.51
N PHE A 3 7.75 30.99 14.81
CA PHE A 3 7.55 29.68 14.18
C PHE A 3 7.45 28.52 15.19
N LEU A 4 8.28 28.52 16.23
CA LEU A 4 8.20 27.50 17.28
C LEU A 4 6.92 27.65 18.11
N ASP A 5 6.50 28.90 18.37
CA ASP A 5 5.24 29.19 19.06
C ASP A 5 4.02 28.83 18.21
N PHE A 6 4.08 29.00 16.88
CA PHE A 6 3.06 28.50 15.95
C PHE A 6 2.94 26.97 15.99
N ILE A 7 4.05 26.26 15.84
CA ILE A 7 4.10 24.79 15.86
C ILE A 7 3.58 24.22 17.20
N LYS A 8 3.93 24.85 18.33
CA LYS A 8 3.44 24.48 19.67
C LYS A 8 1.96 24.81 19.88
N LYS A 9 1.49 25.96 19.38
CA LYS A 9 0.09 26.42 19.52
C LYS A 9 -0.90 25.52 18.76
N TYR A 10 -0.50 24.94 17.64
CA TYR A 10 -1.37 24.11 16.80
C TYR A 10 -1.15 22.59 16.94
N LYS A 11 -0.35 22.11 17.90
CA LYS A 11 -0.01 20.67 18.07
C LYS A 11 0.50 20.00 16.78
N VAL A 12 1.08 20.77 15.86
CA VAL A 12 1.44 20.34 14.49
C VAL A 12 2.56 19.29 14.50
N LEU A 13 3.38 19.24 15.55
CA LEU A 13 4.43 18.23 15.68
C LEU A 13 3.87 16.80 15.72
N GLY A 14 2.75 16.57 16.41
CA GLY A 14 2.12 15.24 16.47
C GLY A 14 1.47 14.84 15.15
N LEU A 15 0.93 15.81 14.40
CA LEU A 15 0.38 15.58 13.07
C LEU A 15 1.49 15.27 12.06
N ALA A 16 2.60 16.00 12.12
CA ALA A 16 3.75 15.79 11.26
C ALA A 16 4.38 14.40 11.46
N SER A 17 4.56 13.96 12.72
CA SER A 17 5.12 12.64 12.99
C SER A 17 4.20 11.51 12.52
N ALA A 18 2.89 11.61 12.77
CA ALA A 18 1.91 10.63 12.30
C ALA A 18 1.90 10.55 10.77
N PHE A 19 2.00 11.68 10.07
CA PHE A 19 2.06 11.71 8.60
C PHE A 19 3.32 11.05 8.05
N ILE A 20 4.51 11.36 8.60
CA ILE A 20 5.77 10.76 8.16
C ILE A 20 5.78 9.24 8.38
N ILE A 21 5.29 8.77 9.53
CA ILE A 21 5.15 7.34 9.79
C ILE A 21 4.14 6.71 8.82
N GLY A 22 3.03 7.37 8.54
CA GLY A 22 2.03 6.93 7.56
C GLY A 22 2.63 6.75 6.16
N LEU A 23 3.45 7.70 5.71
CA LEU A 23 4.15 7.58 4.42
C LEU A 23 5.14 6.42 4.40
N ALA A 24 5.92 6.24 5.47
CA ALA A 24 6.89 5.17 5.57
C ALA A 24 6.22 3.77 5.59
N ILE A 25 5.13 3.62 6.35
CA ILE A 25 4.35 2.38 6.40
C ILE A 25 3.75 2.08 5.02
N ASN A 26 3.20 3.09 4.34
CA ASN A 26 2.66 2.91 2.99
C ASN A 26 3.75 2.42 2.00
N ALA A 27 4.94 3.01 2.05
CA ALA A 27 6.07 2.57 1.21
C ALA A 27 6.50 1.12 1.51
N LEU A 28 6.50 0.73 2.79
CA LEU A 28 6.80 -0.65 3.20
C LEU A 28 5.75 -1.64 2.69
N ILE A 29 4.46 -1.29 2.76
CA ILE A 29 3.38 -2.13 2.23
C ILE A 29 3.51 -2.28 0.70
N LEU A 30 3.82 -1.18 0.00
CA LEU A 30 3.98 -1.20 -1.45
C LEU A 30 5.17 -2.07 -1.89
N SER A 31 6.34 -1.93 -1.26
CA SER A 31 7.50 -2.79 -1.54
C SER A 31 7.21 -4.26 -1.24
N LEU A 32 6.55 -4.58 -0.12
CA LEU A 32 6.15 -5.96 0.17
C LEU A 32 5.22 -6.52 -0.92
N SER A 33 4.24 -5.72 -1.37
CA SER A 33 3.32 -6.13 -2.43
C SER A 33 4.05 -6.36 -3.75
N GLN A 34 4.87 -5.40 -4.18
CA GLN A 34 5.50 -5.38 -5.50
C GLN A 34 6.70 -6.34 -5.59
N ASP A 35 7.55 -6.36 -4.55
CA ASP A 35 8.83 -7.07 -4.59
C ASP A 35 8.72 -8.53 -4.12
N ILE A 36 7.70 -8.86 -3.32
CA ILE A 36 7.52 -10.22 -2.77
C ILE A 36 6.24 -10.85 -3.30
N ILE A 37 5.09 -10.19 -3.18
CA ILE A 37 3.80 -10.85 -3.45
C ILE A 37 3.52 -10.98 -4.96
N THR A 38 3.71 -9.92 -5.74
CA THR A 38 3.54 -9.97 -7.21
C THR A 38 4.38 -11.07 -7.87
N PRO A 39 5.69 -11.23 -7.61
CA PRO A 39 6.46 -12.31 -8.22
C PRO A 39 6.00 -13.70 -7.75
N ILE A 40 5.62 -13.85 -6.47
CA ILE A 40 5.05 -15.11 -5.97
C ILE A 40 3.77 -15.46 -6.73
N ILE A 41 2.83 -14.51 -6.87
CA ILE A 41 1.59 -14.71 -7.62
C ILE A 41 1.87 -14.99 -9.11
N GLY A 42 2.84 -14.31 -9.71
CA GLY A 42 3.25 -14.54 -11.11
C GLY A 42 3.77 -15.95 -11.37
N ILE A 43 4.41 -16.58 -10.38
CA ILE A 43 4.86 -17.98 -10.45
C ILE A 43 3.66 -18.94 -10.35
N PHE A 44 2.70 -18.67 -9.46
CA PHE A 44 1.53 -19.54 -9.27
C PHE A 44 0.45 -19.36 -10.34
N ILE A 45 0.37 -18.18 -10.96
CA ILE A 45 -0.59 -17.83 -12.01
C ILE A 45 0.20 -17.35 -13.24
N PRO A 46 0.75 -18.28 -14.05
CA PRO A 46 1.44 -17.91 -15.29
C PRO A 46 0.46 -17.18 -16.21
N GLY A 47 0.75 -15.91 -16.51
CA GLY A 47 -0.13 -15.04 -17.30
C GLY A 47 -0.76 -13.88 -16.53
N PHE A 48 -0.58 -13.77 -15.20
CA PHE A 48 -1.07 -12.63 -14.41
C PHE A 48 -0.55 -11.27 -14.92
N GLU A 49 0.73 -11.18 -15.26
CA GLU A 49 1.32 -10.00 -15.90
C GLU A 49 0.75 -9.74 -17.30
N ASN A 50 0.34 -10.79 -18.00
CA ASN A 50 -0.28 -10.68 -19.33
C ASN A 50 -1.72 -10.17 -19.28
N ILE A 51 -2.38 -10.16 -18.12
CA ILE A 51 -3.70 -9.51 -17.93
C ILE A 51 -3.57 -7.99 -17.88
N ALA A 52 -2.49 -7.48 -17.29
CA ALA A 52 -2.15 -6.05 -17.38
C ALA A 52 -1.73 -5.64 -18.81
N GLY A 53 -1.20 -6.60 -19.59
CA GLY A 53 -0.84 -6.42 -21.00
C GLY A 53 -1.98 -6.63 -22.00
N LEU A 54 -3.16 -7.14 -21.59
CA LEU A 54 -4.31 -7.37 -22.47
C LEU A 54 -4.95 -6.03 -22.89
N LYS A 55 -4.42 -5.46 -23.97
CA LYS A 55 -5.06 -4.38 -24.72
C LYS A 55 -6.16 -4.95 -25.63
N LEU A 56 -7.37 -5.06 -25.12
CA LEU A 56 -8.57 -5.22 -25.96
C LEU A 56 -8.97 -3.86 -26.56
N GLY A 57 -8.21 -3.40 -27.57
CA GLY A 57 -8.46 -2.12 -28.25
C GLY A 57 -8.10 -0.86 -27.44
N VAL A 58 -8.80 0.25 -27.71
CA VAL A 58 -8.56 1.60 -27.14
C VAL A 58 -9.14 1.77 -25.72
N PHE A 59 -9.97 0.84 -25.26
CA PHE A 59 -10.47 0.82 -23.88
C PHE A 59 -9.52 0.01 -22.99
N GLY A 60 -8.80 0.70 -22.10
CA GLY A 60 -7.89 0.10 -21.12
C GLY A 60 -8.59 -0.66 -19.99
N ILE A 61 -9.57 -1.52 -20.30
CA ILE A 61 -10.26 -2.39 -19.33
C ILE A 61 -9.24 -3.28 -18.60
N GLY A 62 -8.20 -3.74 -19.30
CA GLY A 62 -7.09 -4.49 -18.69
C GLY A 62 -6.35 -3.70 -17.60
N ASN A 63 -6.13 -2.41 -17.78
CA ASN A 63 -5.46 -1.56 -16.79
C ASN A 63 -6.35 -1.33 -15.55
N PHE A 64 -7.65 -1.15 -15.75
CA PHE A 64 -8.59 -1.01 -14.63
C PHE A 64 -8.71 -2.31 -13.83
N ILE A 65 -8.84 -3.46 -14.50
CA ILE A 65 -8.92 -4.77 -13.84
C ILE A 65 -7.61 -5.09 -13.12
N ALA A 66 -6.45 -4.81 -13.73
CA ALA A 66 -5.15 -4.97 -13.08
C ALA A 66 -5.02 -4.09 -11.83
N ALA A 67 -5.45 -2.83 -11.92
CA ALA A 67 -5.46 -1.92 -10.77
C ALA A 67 -6.43 -2.40 -9.66
N ALA A 68 -7.60 -2.91 -10.03
CA ALA A 68 -8.57 -3.48 -9.09
C ALA A 68 -8.02 -4.72 -8.38
N ILE A 69 -7.34 -5.62 -9.10
CA ILE A 69 -6.71 -6.79 -8.49
C ILE A 69 -5.55 -6.36 -7.56
N ASN A 70 -4.72 -5.43 -7.99
CA ASN A 70 -3.64 -4.89 -7.16
C ASN A 70 -4.18 -4.24 -5.87
N PHE A 71 -5.31 -3.53 -5.95
CA PHE A 71 -5.99 -2.98 -4.78
C PHE A 71 -6.45 -4.08 -3.82
N ILE A 72 -7.04 -5.16 -4.33
CA ILE A 72 -7.46 -6.31 -3.49
C ILE A 72 -6.25 -6.96 -2.82
N ILE A 73 -5.12 -7.11 -3.52
CA ILE A 73 -3.87 -7.66 -2.97
C ILE A 73 -3.36 -6.78 -1.83
N ILE A 74 -3.22 -5.47 -2.05
CA ILE A 74 -2.73 -4.53 -1.04
C ILE A 74 -3.67 -4.51 0.17
N ALA A 75 -4.99 -4.49 -0.04
CA ALA A 75 -5.98 -4.55 1.02
C ALA A 75 -5.84 -5.84 1.86
N LEU A 76 -5.60 -6.99 1.21
CA LEU A 76 -5.36 -8.26 1.88
C LEU A 76 -4.06 -8.24 2.69
N ILE A 77 -3.00 -7.62 2.17
CA ILE A 77 -1.71 -7.49 2.87
C ILE A 77 -1.87 -6.64 4.13
N ILE A 78 -2.52 -5.48 4.02
CA ILE A 78 -2.78 -4.60 5.17
C ILE A 78 -3.58 -5.37 6.22
N PHE A 79 -4.63 -6.09 5.80
CA PHE A 79 -5.42 -6.92 6.68
C PHE A 79 -4.58 -7.99 7.40
N LEU A 80 -3.69 -8.68 6.66
CA LEU A 80 -2.80 -9.68 7.27
C LEU A 80 -1.85 -9.04 8.27
N ILE A 81 -1.21 -7.92 7.94
CA ILE A 81 -0.29 -7.21 8.85
C ILE A 81 -1.01 -6.80 10.15
N VAL A 82 -2.19 -6.18 10.04
CA VAL A 82 -3.00 -5.78 11.20
C VAL A 82 -3.43 -7.00 12.02
N LYS A 83 -3.84 -8.09 11.35
CA LYS A 83 -4.22 -9.34 12.01
C LYS A 83 -3.05 -10.01 12.73
N PHE A 84 -1.85 -9.98 12.16
CA PHE A 84 -0.64 -10.49 12.80
C PHE A 84 -0.23 -9.62 14.00
N ALA A 85 -0.27 -8.29 13.84
CA ALA A 85 0.01 -7.36 14.94
C ALA A 85 -0.96 -7.58 16.13
N SER A 86 -2.26 -7.70 15.85
CA SER A 86 -3.28 -8.00 16.87
C SER A 86 -3.08 -9.37 17.52
N ARG A 87 -2.62 -10.39 16.78
CA ARG A 87 -2.29 -11.71 17.37
C ARG A 87 -1.05 -11.72 18.25
N ILE A 88 -0.14 -10.75 18.09
CA ILE A 88 1.09 -10.65 18.87
C ILE A 88 0.86 -9.95 20.22
N GLY A 89 -0.36 -9.46 20.49
CA GLY A 89 -0.73 -8.89 21.80
C GLY A 89 -0.18 -7.48 22.04
N LEU A 90 0.06 -6.72 20.97
CA LEU A 90 0.24 -5.27 21.06
C LEU A 90 -1.14 -4.62 21.01
N ASP A 91 -1.86 -4.67 22.14
CA ASP A 91 -3.00 -3.79 22.40
C ASP A 91 -2.54 -2.32 22.52
#